data_AF-A0A1F3V803-F1
#
_entry.id   AF-A0A1F3V803-F1
#
_cell.length_a   1.000
_cell.length_b   1.000
_cell.length_c   1.000
_cell.angle_alpha   90.00
_cell.angle_beta   90.00
_cell.angle_gamma   90.00
#
_symmetry.space_group_name_H-M   'P 1'
#
loop_
_entity.id
_entity.type
_entity.pdbx_description
1 polymer ?
#
loop_
_entity_poly.entity_id
_entity_poly.type
_entity_poly.pdbx_seq_one_letter_code
_entity_poly.pdbx_strand_id
1 'polypeptide(L)'
;MNTAKLEIQRLISESYEDKINERISENLWREKYRVWMEEESRLKVEIKAFDKKELATTQIFKECIERGKSLKSQYVLGSETQKRKLVEILASNLILNHGSVECCWRKPWNLLPKKGQVGYWISRILIPCNTF
;
A
#
# COMPACT_ATOMS: atom_id res chain seq x y z
N MET A 1 -9.98 -2.45 11.43
CA MET A 1 -9.79 -3.89 11.18
C MET A 1 -9.43 -4.66 12.45
N ASN A 2 -8.46 -4.21 13.27
CA ASN A 2 -8.13 -4.91 14.52
C ASN A 2 -9.27 -4.98 15.56
N THR A 3 -10.07 -3.93 15.69
CA THR A 3 -11.21 -3.90 16.64
C THR A 3 -12.29 -4.93 16.30
N ALA A 4 -12.64 -5.08 15.02
CA ALA A 4 -13.64 -6.05 14.56
C ALA A 4 -13.20 -7.52 14.77
N LYS A 5 -11.91 -7.81 14.55
CA LYS A 5 -11.35 -9.14 14.82
C LYS A 5 -11.41 -9.49 16.31
N LEU A 6 -11.03 -8.55 17.18
CA LEU A 6 -11.06 -8.75 18.64
C LEU A 6 -12.50 -8.99 19.13
N GLU A 7 -13.47 -8.28 18.56
CA GLU A 7 -14.87 -8.45 18.93
C GLU A 7 -15.41 -9.83 18.53
N ILE A 8 -15.07 -10.34 17.34
CA ILE A 8 -15.46 -11.69 16.92
C ILE A 8 -14.82 -12.76 17.82
N GLN A 9 -13.56 -12.57 18.21
CA GLN A 9 -12.89 -13.49 19.14
C GLN A 9 -13.55 -13.49 20.52
N ARG A 10 -13.96 -12.31 21.01
CA ARG A 10 -14.72 -12.17 22.25
C ARG A 10 -16.07 -12.90 22.16
N LEU A 11 -16.83 -12.67 21.09
CA LEU A 11 -18.12 -13.33 20.86
C LEU A 11 -18.01 -14.85 20.78
N ILE A 12 -16.96 -15.35 20.12
CA ILE A 12 -16.67 -16.79 20.07
C ILE A 12 -16.42 -17.32 21.49
N SER A 13 -15.52 -16.70 22.26
CA SER A 13 -15.20 -17.11 23.64
C SER A 13 -16.42 -17.08 24.56
N GLU A 14 -17.23 -16.02 24.51
CA GLU A 14 -18.44 -15.88 25.32
C GLU A 14 -19.49 -16.94 24.95
N SER A 15 -19.66 -17.21 23.65
CA SER A 15 -20.59 -18.25 23.20
C SER A 15 -20.20 -19.66 23.64
N TYR A 16 -18.90 -19.93 23.79
CA TYR A 16 -18.41 -21.20 24.31
C TYR A 16 -18.79 -21.39 25.78
N GLU A 17 -18.61 -20.35 26.59
CA GLU A 17 -19.03 -20.34 28.00
C GLU A 17 -20.54 -20.51 28.12
N ASP A 18 -21.33 -19.82 27.30
CA ASP A 18 -22.79 -19.93 27.32
C ASP A 18 -23.29 -21.31 26.85
N LYS A 19 -22.56 -21.98 25.95
CA LYS A 19 -22.83 -23.37 25.56
C LYS A 19 -22.54 -24.35 26.69
N ILE A 20 -21.45 -24.15 27.44
CA ILE A 20 -21.10 -24.99 28.59
C ILE A 20 -22.13 -24.84 29.70
N ASN A 21 -22.66 -23.63 29.88
CA ASN A 21 -23.71 -23.32 30.85
C ASN A 21 -25.14 -23.65 30.38
N GLU A 22 -25.29 -24.34 29.23
CA GLU A 22 -26.58 -24.73 28.61
C GLU A 22 -27.56 -23.56 28.39
N ARG A 23 -27.07 -22.32 28.34
CA ARG A 23 -27.90 -21.12 28.15
C ARG A 23 -28.41 -20.96 26.73
N ILE A 24 -27.79 -21.68 25.79
CA ILE A 24 -28.06 -21.60 24.36
C ILE A 24 -28.23 -23.02 23.81
N SER A 25 -29.22 -23.24 22.96
CA SER A 25 -29.39 -24.52 22.27
C SER A 25 -28.22 -24.79 21.32
N GLU A 26 -27.82 -26.06 21.22
CA GLU A 26 -26.67 -26.47 20.40
C GLU A 26 -26.83 -26.09 18.92
N ASN A 27 -28.05 -26.14 18.40
CA ASN A 27 -28.36 -25.75 17.02
C ASN A 27 -28.15 -24.25 16.79
N LEU A 28 -28.57 -23.40 17.72
CA LEU A 28 -28.37 -21.95 17.62
C LEU A 28 -26.89 -21.59 17.77
N TRP A 29 -26.18 -22.27 18.68
CA TRP A 29 -24.75 -22.10 18.86
C TRP A 29 -23.96 -22.47 17.59
N ARG A 30 -24.23 -23.64 16.99
CA ARG A 30 -23.55 -24.07 15.75
C ARG A 30 -23.73 -23.08 14.61
N GLU A 31 -24.94 -22.55 14.42
CA GLU A 31 -25.22 -21.59 13.35
C GLU A 31 -24.44 -20.29 13.54
N LYS A 32 -24.46 -19.72 14.75
CA LYS A 32 -23.73 -18.49 15.06
C LYS A 32 -22.22 -18.67 15.03
N TYR A 33 -21.73 -19.78 15.56
CA TYR A 33 -20.32 -20.13 15.54
C TYR A 33 -19.78 -20.25 14.11
N ARG A 34 -20.55 -20.87 13.20
CA ARG A 34 -20.20 -20.95 11.77
C ARG A 34 -20.05 -19.56 11.15
N VAL A 35 -21.01 -18.66 11.36
CA VAL A 35 -21.00 -17.29 10.83
C VAL A 35 -19.78 -16.51 11.34
N TRP A 36 -19.47 -16.60 12.63
CA TRP A 36 -18.31 -15.92 13.20
C TRP A 36 -16.98 -16.49 12.71
N MET A 37 -16.89 -17.80 12.52
CA MET A 37 -15.70 -18.45 11.95
C MET A 37 -15.45 -18.05 10.49
N GLU A 38 -16.50 -17.96 9.68
CA GLU A 38 -16.40 -17.47 8.30
C GLU A 38 -15.92 -16.01 8.26
N GLU A 39 -16.48 -15.16 9.12
CA GLU A 39 -16.08 -13.76 9.25
C GLU A 39 -14.63 -13.61 9.74
N GLU A 40 -14.21 -14.41 10.73
CA GLU A 40 -12.82 -14.41 11.22
C GLU A 40 -11.85 -14.85 10.11
N SER A 41 -12.22 -15.86 9.33
CA SER A 41 -11.44 -16.34 8.19
C SER A 41 -11.30 -15.25 7.12
N ARG A 42 -12.40 -14.57 6.77
CA ARG A 42 -12.41 -13.46 5.81
C ARG A 42 -11.48 -12.34 6.27
N LEU A 43 -11.62 -11.88 7.51
CA LEU A 43 -10.78 -10.82 8.08
C LEU A 43 -9.29 -11.22 8.12
N LYS A 44 -8.97 -12.48 8.43
CA LYS A 44 -7.59 -12.98 8.39
C LYS A 44 -6.99 -12.94 6.99
N VAL A 45 -7.76 -13.28 5.96
CA VAL A 45 -7.32 -13.20 4.56
C VAL A 45 -7.08 -11.76 4.15
N GLU A 46 -8.00 -10.85 4.48
CA GLU A 46 -7.85 -9.43 4.17
C GLU A 46 -6.62 -8.81 4.84
N ILE A 47 -6.41 -9.06 6.14
CA ILE A 47 -5.23 -8.56 6.88
C ILE A 47 -3.94 -9.06 6.23
N LYS A 48 -3.83 -10.37 5.94
CA LYS A 48 -2.65 -10.93 5.27
C LYS A 48 -2.41 -10.30 3.89
N ALA A 49 -3.48 -10.00 3.15
CA ALA A 49 -3.38 -9.34 1.87
C ALA A 49 -2.91 -7.87 1.99
N PHE A 50 -3.31 -7.17 3.06
CA PHE A 50 -2.82 -5.82 3.37
C PHE A 50 -1.35 -5.83 3.78
N ASP A 51 -0.95 -6.70 4.70
CA ASP A 51 0.44 -6.80 5.18
C ASP A 51 1.41 -7.07 4.01
N LYS A 52 1.01 -7.96 3.08
CA LYS A 52 1.81 -8.26 1.88
C LYS A 52 1.96 -7.04 0.96
N LYS A 53 0.92 -6.22 0.83
CA LYS A 53 0.96 -4.99 0.02
C LYS A 53 1.84 -3.92 0.68
N GLU A 54 1.74 -3.75 1.99
CA GLU A 54 2.57 -2.80 2.74
C GLU A 54 4.05 -3.14 2.65
N LEU A 55 4.39 -4.43 2.76
CA LEU A 55 5.76 -4.91 2.59
C LEU A 55 6.31 -4.60 1.19
N ALA A 56 5.51 -4.80 0.14
CA ALA A 56 5.89 -4.49 -1.23
C ALA A 56 6.11 -2.98 -1.44
N THR A 57 5.22 -2.13 -0.93
CA THR A 57 5.38 -0.67 -1.00
C THR A 57 6.62 -0.20 -0.25
N THR A 58 6.88 -0.76 0.93
CA THR A 58 8.05 -0.44 1.75
C THR A 58 9.35 -0.83 1.04
N GLN A 59 9.37 -2.00 0.38
CA GLN A 59 10.53 -2.47 -0.37
C GLN A 59 10.83 -1.57 -1.57
N ILE A 60 9.80 -1.22 -2.36
CA ILE A 60 9.94 -0.28 -3.49
C ILE A 60 10.51 1.07 -3.01
N PHE A 61 10.01 1.59 -1.89
CA PHE A 61 10.48 2.86 -1.34
C PHE A 61 11.95 2.80 -0.92
N LYS A 62 12.37 1.71 -0.26
CA LYS A 62 13.78 1.48 0.10
C LYS A 62 14.67 1.44 -1.15
N GLU A 63 14.26 0.71 -2.18
CA GLU A 63 14.99 0.63 -3.44
C GLU A 63 15.10 1.98 -4.13
N CYS A 64 14.04 2.79 -4.14
CA CYS A 64 14.08 4.15 -4.67
C CYS A 64 15.07 5.04 -3.93
N ILE A 65 15.09 4.99 -2.59
CA ILE A 65 16.03 5.79 -1.77
C ILE A 65 17.47 5.36 -2.05
N GLU A 66 17.76 4.07 -2.03
CA GLU A 66 19.12 3.56 -2.27
C GLU A 66 19.62 3.91 -3.68
N ARG A 67 18.74 3.83 -4.69
CA ARG A 67 19.06 4.29 -6.04
C ARG A 67 19.31 5.79 -6.10
N GLY A 68 18.51 6.59 -5.38
CA GLY A 68 18.71 8.04 -5.26
C GLY A 68 20.08 8.42 -4.67
N LYS A 69 20.55 7.69 -3.66
CA LYS A 69 21.87 7.93 -3.04
C LYS A 69 23.04 7.76 -4.02
N SER A 70 22.94 6.79 -4.93
CA SER A 70 23.98 6.53 -5.94
C SER A 70 23.78 7.33 -7.24
N LEU A 71 22.70 8.08 -7.37
CA LEU A 71 22.37 8.81 -8.60
C LEU A 71 23.44 9.86 -8.96
N LYS A 72 23.98 10.55 -7.96
CA LYS A 72 25.03 11.55 -8.14
C LYS A 72 26.33 10.93 -8.66
N SER A 73 26.77 9.81 -8.07
CA SER A 73 27.99 9.13 -8.53
C SER A 73 27.80 8.54 -9.93
N GLN A 74 26.62 8.00 -10.23
CA GLN A 74 26.28 7.51 -11.57
C GLN A 74 26.28 8.64 -12.62
N TYR A 75 25.80 9.83 -12.27
CA TYR A 75 25.87 10.97 -13.18
C TYR A 75 27.31 11.44 -13.40
N VAL A 76 28.13 11.53 -12.35
CA VAL A 76 29.52 12.02 -12.47
C VAL A 76 30.40 11.04 -13.26
N LEU A 77 30.31 9.74 -12.94
CA LEU A 77 31.16 8.68 -13.50
C LEU A 77 30.60 8.06 -14.78
N GLY A 78 29.33 8.32 -15.11
CA GLY A 78 28.66 7.70 -16.23
C GLY A 78 29.09 8.23 -17.60
N SER A 79 28.87 7.42 -18.63
CA SER A 79 29.04 7.81 -20.03
C SER A 79 28.09 8.95 -20.42
N GLU A 80 28.37 9.67 -21.51
CA GLU A 80 27.47 10.73 -22.02
C GLU A 80 26.05 10.22 -22.27
N THR A 81 25.91 8.98 -22.74
CA THR A 81 24.62 8.32 -22.95
C THR A 81 23.85 8.08 -21.63
N GLN A 82 24.56 7.73 -20.55
CA GLN A 82 23.95 7.55 -19.22
C GLN A 82 23.56 8.90 -18.61
N LYS A 83 24.44 9.91 -18.72
CA LYS A 83 24.17 11.28 -18.29
C LYS A 83 22.92 11.85 -18.98
N ARG A 84 22.80 11.67 -20.30
CA ARG A 84 21.64 12.11 -21.07
C ARG A 84 20.34 11.46 -20.58
N LYS A 85 20.33 10.13 -20.39
CA LYS A 85 19.16 9.42 -19.86
C LYS A 85 18.74 9.94 -18.49
N LEU A 86 19.69 10.20 -17.60
CA LEU A 86 19.40 10.77 -16.28
C LEU A 86 18.79 12.17 -16.38
N VAL A 87 19.32 13.02 -17.24
CA VAL A 87 18.77 14.37 -17.49
C VAL A 87 17.37 14.28 -18.11
N GLU A 88 17.13 13.38 -19.05
CA GLU A 88 15.79 13.15 -19.64
C GLU A 88 14.77 12.73 -18.59
N ILE A 89 15.16 11.87 -17.65
CA ILE A 89 14.30 11.47 -16.52
C ILE A 89 13.97 12.67 -15.62
N LEU A 90 14.95 13.51 -15.27
CA LEU A 90 14.68 14.72 -14.49
C LEU A 90 13.84 15.73 -15.29
N ALA A 91 14.12 15.88 -16.59
CA ALA A 91 13.46 16.83 -17.47
C ALA A 91 12.00 16.49 -17.75
N SER A 92 11.63 15.21 -17.69
CA SER A 92 10.22 14.79 -17.78
C SER A 92 9.34 15.34 -16.66
N ASN A 93 9.93 15.84 -15.56
CA ASN A 93 9.24 16.49 -14.45
C ASN A 93 9.30 18.03 -14.53
N LEU A 94 9.89 18.60 -15.59
CA LEU A 94 9.92 20.04 -15.80
C LEU A 94 8.62 20.48 -16.48
N ILE A 95 8.06 21.58 -15.99
CA ILE A 95 6.92 22.28 -16.58
C ILE A 95 7.38 23.69 -16.98
N LEU A 96 6.89 24.16 -18.12
CA LEU A 96 7.09 25.56 -18.52
C LEU A 96 5.97 26.38 -17.90
N ASN A 97 6.30 27.23 -16.94
CA ASN A 97 5.33 28.08 -16.25
C ASN A 97 5.71 29.55 -16.47
N HIS A 98 4.82 30.34 -17.07
CA HIS A 98 5.02 31.78 -17.30
C HIS A 98 6.41 32.19 -17.86
N GLY A 99 6.96 31.40 -18.78
CA GLY A 99 8.25 31.68 -19.41
C GLY A 99 9.49 31.24 -18.62
N SER A 100 9.31 30.65 -17.44
CA SER A 100 10.37 29.98 -16.67
C SER A 100 10.18 28.46 -16.67
N VAL A 101 11.29 27.71 -16.59
CA VAL A 101 11.25 26.25 -16.46
C VAL A 101 11.25 25.93 -14.96
N GLU A 102 10.15 25.35 -14.49
CA GLU A 102 9.97 24.95 -13.10
C GLU A 102 9.99 23.43 -12.97
N CYS A 103 10.62 22.92 -11.91
CA CYS A 103 10.63 21.48 -11.66
C CYS A 103 9.48 21.09 -10.73
N CYS A 104 8.47 20.42 -11.29
CA CYS A 104 7.30 19.99 -10.54
C CYS A 104 7.54 18.58 -9.98
N TRP A 105 8.25 18.51 -8.85
CA TRP A 105 8.40 17.26 -8.12
C TRP A 105 7.08 16.93 -7.40
N ARG A 106 6.33 15.95 -7.92
CA ARG A 106 5.27 15.34 -7.09
C ARG A 106 5.95 14.66 -5.92
N LYS A 107 5.71 15.19 -4.72
CA LYS A 107 6.18 14.61 -3.47
C LYS A 107 5.87 13.09 -3.45
N PRO A 108 6.84 12.20 -3.19
CA PRO A 108 6.63 10.76 -3.32
C PRO A 108 5.50 10.23 -2.40
N TRP A 109 5.21 10.91 -1.30
CA TRP A 109 4.07 10.60 -0.43
C TRP A 109 2.70 11.04 -0.98
N ASN A 110 2.64 11.93 -1.98
CA ASN A 110 1.41 12.22 -2.73
C ASN A 110 1.07 11.10 -3.73
N LEU A 111 2.02 10.19 -4.00
CA LEU A 111 1.83 9.01 -4.84
C LEU A 111 1.38 7.79 -4.04
N LEU A 112 1.40 7.85 -2.70
CA LEU A 112 0.75 6.87 -1.85
C LEU A 112 -0.77 7.09 -2.02
N PRO A 113 -1.49 6.19 -2.68
CA PRO A 113 -2.90 6.39 -2.90
C PRO A 113 -3.62 6.29 -1.57
N LYS A 114 -4.41 7.31 -1.21
CA LYS A 114 -5.27 7.29 -0.03
C LYS A 114 -6.29 6.15 -0.02
N LYS A 115 -6.44 5.38 -1.12
CA LYS A 115 -7.24 4.14 -1.31
C LYS A 115 -7.19 3.67 -2.79
N GLY A 116 -6.05 3.21 -3.34
CA GLY A 116 -5.94 2.95 -4.79
C GLY A 116 -5.03 1.79 -5.16
N GLN A 117 -5.50 0.97 -6.10
CA GLN A 117 -4.93 -0.31 -6.51
C GLN A 117 -3.43 -0.26 -6.86
N VAL A 118 -2.69 -1.24 -6.34
CA VAL A 118 -1.26 -1.45 -6.57
C VAL A 118 -1.07 -2.17 -7.91
N GLY A 119 -0.98 -1.40 -8.99
CA GLY A 119 -0.67 -1.93 -10.33
C GLY A 119 0.10 -0.98 -11.26
N TYR A 120 0.04 0.33 -11.03
CA TYR A 120 0.55 1.34 -11.98
C TYR A 120 1.51 2.38 -11.35
N TRP A 121 2.23 2.01 -10.30
CA TRP A 121 3.04 2.98 -9.52
C TRP A 121 4.22 3.52 -10.32
N ILE A 122 4.83 2.68 -11.17
CA ILE A 122 5.99 3.06 -11.99
C ILE A 122 5.56 4.02 -13.13
N SER A 123 4.34 3.87 -13.62
CA SER A 123 3.77 4.69 -14.70
C SER A 123 3.17 6.01 -14.21
N ARG A 124 2.91 6.18 -12.91
CA ARG A 124 2.32 7.41 -12.33
C ARG A 124 3.33 8.48 -11.90
N ILE A 125 4.61 8.12 -11.74
CA ILE A 125 5.69 9.10 -11.55
C ILE A 125 5.96 9.90 -12.84
N LEU A 126 5.49 9.40 -13.99
CA LEU A 126 5.78 9.91 -15.33
C LEU A 126 4.60 10.67 -15.98
N ILE A 127 3.56 11.04 -15.22
CA ILE A 127 2.42 11.78 -15.79
C ILE A 127 2.73 13.29 -15.75
N PRO A 128 2.84 13.96 -16.91
CA PRO A 128 2.99 15.42 -16.96
C PRO A 128 1.80 16.10 -16.28
N CYS A 129 2.02 17.25 -15.64
CA CYS A 129 0.99 17.98 -14.88
C CYS A 129 -0.25 18.45 -15.66
N ASN A 130 -0.40 18.10 -16.94
CA ASN A 130 -1.61 18.37 -17.71
C ASN A 130 -2.65 17.26 -17.54
N THR A 131 -3.24 17.18 -16.35
CA THR A 131 -4.56 16.59 -16.17
C THR A 131 -5.21 17.29 -14.99
N PHE A 132 -5.97 18.34 -15.32
CA PHE A 132 -7.10 18.79 -14.52
C PHE A 132 -8.16 17.69 -14.49
#